data_AF-A0A4R7VCX9-F1
#
_entry.id   AF-A0A4R7VCX9-F1
#
_cell.length_a   1.000
_cell.length_b   1.000
_cell.length_c   1.000
_cell.angle_alpha   90.00
_cell.angle_beta   90.00
_cell.angle_gamma   90.00
#
_symmetry.space_group_name_H-M   'P 1'
#
loop_
_entity.id
_entity.type
_entity.pdbx_description
1 polymer ?
#
loop_
_entity_poly.entity_id
_entity_poly.type
_entity_poly.pdbx_seq_one_letter_code
_entity_poly.pdbx_strand_id
1 'polypeptide(L)'
;MSSGSAFPLGLVVGIALTVLAFVLSRSRRRPPPPPLDELVALVSEETLVRARQLVAEGRIVHAVKAVRDETGMDLRSAKAVVDTLPRPGRGDDGLGRARND
;
A
#
# COMPACT_ATOMS: atom_id res chain seq x y z
N MET A 1 -32.14 -2.17 41.48
CA MET A 1 -31.82 -1.39 40.26
C MET A 1 -31.23 -2.35 39.24
N SER A 2 -31.88 -2.56 38.10
CA SER A 2 -31.37 -3.44 37.04
C SER A 2 -31.19 -2.59 35.79
N SER A 3 -29.94 -2.25 35.48
CA SER A 3 -29.58 -1.50 34.27
C SER A 3 -29.13 -2.51 33.22
N GLY A 4 -30.03 -2.88 32.31
CA GLY A 4 -29.71 -3.71 31.15
C GLY A 4 -28.96 -2.88 30.11
N SER A 5 -27.67 -3.16 29.93
CA SER A 5 -26.86 -2.60 28.84
C SER A 5 -27.25 -3.27 27.52
N ALA A 6 -28.29 -2.73 26.88
CA ALA A 6 -28.50 -2.94 25.45
C ALA A 6 -27.44 -2.15 24.67
N PHE A 7 -26.91 -2.76 23.60
CA PHE A 7 -25.91 -2.27 22.62
C PHE A 7 -24.44 -2.48 23.00
N PRO A 8 -23.69 -3.30 22.21
CA PRO A 8 -23.27 -2.83 20.88
C PRO A 8 -23.16 -3.93 19.79
N LEU A 9 -24.05 -4.91 19.73
CA LEU A 9 -24.04 -5.87 18.60
C LEU A 9 -24.25 -5.17 17.24
N GLY A 10 -25.06 -4.12 17.18
CA GLY A 10 -25.26 -3.32 15.96
C GLY A 10 -24.01 -2.56 15.51
N LEU A 11 -23.14 -2.14 16.43
CA LEU A 11 -21.91 -1.40 16.12
C LEU A 11 -20.88 -2.33 15.47
N VAL A 12 -20.72 -3.56 15.99
CA VAL A 12 -19.80 -4.55 15.43
C VAL A 12 -20.22 -4.97 14.02
N VAL A 13 -21.52 -5.19 13.81
CA VAL A 13 -22.07 -5.51 12.47
C VAL A 13 -21.92 -4.32 11.52
N GLY A 14 -22.18 -3.10 11.98
CA GLY A 14 -21.98 -1.88 11.18
C GLY A 14 -20.53 -1.67 10.77
N ILE A 15 -19.57 -1.88 11.69
CA ILE A 15 -18.12 -1.82 11.41
C ILE A 15 -17.72 -2.93 10.44
N ALA A 16 -18.20 -4.16 10.64
CA ALA A 16 -17.91 -5.28 9.74
C ALA A 16 -18.45 -5.03 8.33
N LEU A 17 -19.66 -4.48 8.21
CA LEU A 17 -20.28 -4.14 6.93
C LEU A 17 -19.61 -2.94 6.25
N THR A 18 -19.15 -1.95 6.99
CA THR A 18 -18.38 -0.83 6.42
C THR A 18 -17.01 -1.26 5.94
N VAL A 19 -16.30 -2.08 6.72
CA VAL A 19 -15.03 -2.70 6.29
C VAL A 19 -15.27 -3.60 5.07
N LEU A 20 -16.30 -4.44 5.08
CA LEU A 20 -16.64 -5.32 3.97
C LEU A 20 -17.07 -4.55 2.72
N ALA A 21 -17.90 -3.52 2.85
CA ALA A 21 -18.33 -2.68 1.74
C ALA A 21 -17.18 -1.83 1.20
N PHE A 22 -16.24 -1.39 2.04
CA PHE A 22 -15.03 -0.70 1.63
C PHE A 22 -14.06 -1.64 0.88
N VAL A 23 -13.94 -2.89 1.34
CA VAL A 23 -13.16 -3.95 0.67
C VAL A 23 -13.78 -4.35 -0.66
N LEU A 24 -15.12 -4.48 -0.74
CA LEU A 24 -15.83 -4.85 -1.97
C LEU A 24 -15.98 -3.69 -2.97
N SER A 25 -16.17 -2.45 -2.50
CA SER A 25 -16.42 -1.29 -3.39
C SER A 25 -15.17 -0.76 -4.10
N ARG A 26 -13.96 -1.11 -3.65
CA ARG A 26 -12.73 -0.56 -4.26
C ARG A 26 -12.37 -1.21 -5.61
N SER A 27 -13.09 -2.24 -6.06
CA SER A 27 -12.67 -3.08 -7.20
C SER A 27 -13.27 -2.74 -8.57
N ARG A 28 -14.31 -1.88 -8.67
CA ARG A 28 -15.06 -1.71 -9.94
C ARG A 28 -14.95 -0.37 -10.66
N ARG A 29 -14.23 0.61 -10.12
CA ARG A 29 -13.84 1.83 -10.86
C ARG A 29 -12.40 2.17 -10.52
N ARG A 30 -11.45 1.46 -11.13
CA ARG A 30 -10.05 1.89 -11.08
C ARG A 30 -9.89 2.99 -12.13
N PRO A 31 -9.81 4.28 -11.76
CA PRO A 31 -9.23 5.26 -12.67
C PRO A 31 -7.85 4.73 -13.15
N PRO A 32 -7.38 5.14 -14.34
CA PRO A 32 -6.02 4.82 -14.75
C PRO A 32 -5.07 5.12 -13.59
N PRO A 33 -4.15 4.20 -13.25
CA PRO A 33 -3.26 4.41 -12.12
C PRO A 33 -2.55 5.75 -12.31
N PRO A 34 -2.54 6.63 -11.30
CA PRO A 34 -1.79 7.87 -11.38
C PRO A 34 -0.32 7.58 -11.69
N PRO A 35 0.37 8.50 -12.40
CA PRO A 35 1.79 8.35 -12.68
C PRO A 35 2.59 8.14 -11.40
N LEU A 36 3.65 7.33 -11.47
CA LEU A 36 4.44 6.94 -10.29
C LEU A 36 5.05 8.15 -9.56
N ASP A 37 5.43 9.19 -10.29
CA ASP A 37 6.02 10.41 -9.72
C ASP A 37 5.04 11.13 -8.78
N GLU A 38 3.75 11.13 -9.12
CA GLU A 38 2.70 11.71 -8.28
C GLU A 38 2.47 10.86 -7.03
N LEU A 39 2.52 9.53 -7.15
CA LEU A 39 2.43 8.63 -6.00
C LEU A 39 3.61 8.84 -5.03
N VAL A 40 4.82 9.03 -5.55
CA VAL A 40 6.01 9.31 -4.73
C VAL A 40 5.89 10.67 -4.05
N ALA A 41 5.36 11.69 -4.74
CA ALA A 41 5.17 13.04 -4.18
C ALA A 41 4.14 13.09 -3.03
N LEU A 42 3.22 12.12 -2.97
CA LEU A 42 2.24 12.00 -1.88
C LEU A 42 2.80 11.33 -0.61
N VAL A 43 3.98 10.70 -0.70
CA VAL A 43 4.65 10.07 0.45
C VAL A 43 5.62 11.09 1.04
N SER A 44 5.62 11.25 2.37
CA SER A 44 6.64 12.10 2.99
C SER A 44 8.05 11.55 2.77
N GLU A 45 9.03 12.45 2.76
CA GLU A 45 10.44 12.08 2.69
C GLU A 45 10.86 11.16 3.84
N GLU A 46 10.29 11.33 5.03
CA GLU A 46 10.57 10.47 6.19
C GLU A 46 10.14 9.03 5.93
N THR A 47 8.91 8.83 5.44
CA THR A 47 8.43 7.50 5.09
C THR A 47 9.18 6.90 3.90
N LEU A 48 9.59 7.70 2.92
CA LEU A 48 10.42 7.22 1.82
C LEU A 48 11.79 6.74 2.33
N VAL A 49 12.43 7.47 3.24
CA VAL A 49 13.70 7.04 3.88
C VAL A 49 13.49 5.74 4.65
N ARG A 50 12.42 5.64 5.45
CA ARG A 50 12.09 4.43 6.20
C ARG A 50 11.78 3.25 5.29
N ALA A 51 11.03 3.48 4.21
CA ALA A 51 10.71 2.47 3.21
C ALA A 51 11.99 1.97 2.52
N ARG A 52 12.94 2.85 2.19
CA ARG A 52 14.25 2.49 1.63
C ARG A 52 15.05 1.60 2.57
N GLN A 53 15.12 1.92 3.86
CA GLN A 53 15.78 1.09 4.87
C GLN A 53 15.11 -0.29 4.97
N LEU A 54 13.78 -0.33 5.07
CA LEU A 54 13.02 -1.58 5.10
C LEU A 54 13.24 -2.44 3.85
N VAL A 55 13.36 -1.81 2.69
CA VAL A 55 13.68 -2.49 1.42
C VAL A 55 15.10 -3.04 1.43
N ALA A 56 16.07 -2.27 1.92
CA ALA A 56 17.46 -2.70 2.04
C ALA A 56 17.61 -3.92 2.97
N GLU A 57 16.77 -3.99 4.01
CA GLU A 57 16.72 -5.12 4.94
C GLU A 57 15.86 -6.30 4.44
N GLY A 58 15.39 -6.26 3.18
CA GLY A 58 14.55 -7.31 2.60
C GLY A 58 13.10 -7.35 3.10
N ARG A 59 12.69 -6.40 3.95
CA ARG A 59 11.35 -6.31 4.56
C ARG A 59 10.35 -5.56 3.68
N ILE A 60 10.15 -6.03 2.44
CA ILE A 60 9.32 -5.35 1.43
C ILE A 60 7.88 -5.12 1.89
N VAL A 61 7.26 -6.12 2.54
CA VAL A 61 5.87 -6.01 3.02
C VAL A 61 5.72 -4.88 4.05
N HIS A 62 6.73 -4.67 4.89
CA HIS A 62 6.74 -3.60 5.89
C HIS A 62 6.91 -2.23 5.23
N ALA A 63 7.74 -2.12 4.20
CA ALA A 63 7.88 -0.90 3.42
C ALA A 63 6.56 -0.50 2.74
N VAL A 64 5.87 -1.47 2.13
CA VAL A 64 4.55 -1.24 1.51
C VAL A 64 3.52 -0.83 2.55
N LYS A 65 3.55 -1.44 3.73
CA LYS A 65 2.66 -1.06 4.83
C LYS A 65 2.90 0.37 5.29
N ALA A 66 4.15 0.78 5.48
CA ALA A 66 4.49 2.15 5.88
C ALA A 66 3.95 3.20 4.90
N VAL A 67 4.13 2.98 3.59
CA VAL A 67 3.60 3.86 2.54
C VAL A 67 2.06 3.91 2.56
N ARG A 68 1.38 2.78 2.78
CA ARG A 68 -0.09 2.72 2.82
C ARG A 68 -0.70 3.35 4.06
N ASP A 69 -0.07 3.16 5.21
CA ASP A 69 -0.57 3.66 6.49
C ASP A 69 -0.54 5.20 6.49
N GLU A 70 0.44 5.81 5.82
CA GLU A 70 0.53 7.27 5.64
C GLU A 70 -0.41 7.79 4.54
N THR A 71 -0.39 7.19 3.35
CA THR A 71 -1.06 7.76 2.17
C THR A 71 -2.50 7.29 1.95
N GLY A 72 -2.92 6.20 2.60
CA GLY A 72 -4.22 5.54 2.34
C GLY A 72 -4.32 4.88 0.96
N MET A 73 -3.20 4.79 0.23
CA MET A 73 -3.14 4.20 -1.11
C MET A 73 -3.55 2.73 -1.12
N ASP A 74 -4.03 2.27 -2.27
CA ASP A 74 -4.28 0.86 -2.48
C ASP A 74 -2.96 0.08 -2.50
N LEU A 75 -3.06 -1.23 -2.29
CA LEU A 75 -1.90 -2.10 -2.23
C LEU A 75 -1.04 -2.06 -3.49
N ARG A 76 -1.65 -1.85 -4.67
CA ARG A 76 -0.92 -1.82 -5.95
C ARG A 76 -0.10 -0.55 -6.06
N SER A 77 -0.69 0.60 -5.79
CA SER A 77 -0.03 1.90 -5.85
C SER A 77 1.13 1.99 -4.85
N ALA A 78 0.90 1.56 -3.60
CA ALA A 78 1.97 1.54 -2.59
C ALA A 78 3.08 0.53 -2.93
N LYS A 79 2.74 -0.62 -3.50
CA LYS A 79 3.74 -1.58 -3.99
C LYS A 79 4.56 -0.97 -5.12
N ALA A 80 3.94 -0.23 -6.03
CA ALA A 80 4.63 0.41 -7.13
C ALA A 80 5.68 1.43 -6.62
N VAL A 81 5.32 2.26 -5.64
CA VAL A 81 6.26 3.18 -4.97
C VAL A 81 7.43 2.40 -4.33
N VAL A 82 7.16 1.30 -3.63
CA VAL A 82 8.23 0.52 -2.99
C VAL A 82 9.06 -0.29 -4.01
N ASP A 83 8.51 -0.58 -5.19
CA ASP A 83 9.23 -1.24 -6.29
C ASP A 83 10.19 -0.28 -7.01
N THR A 84 10.01 1.04 -6.94
CA THR A 84 10.99 2.02 -7.46
C THR A 84 12.21 2.17 -6.54
N LEU A 85 12.12 1.75 -5.27
CA LEU A 85 13.21 1.87 -4.32
C LEU A 85 14.32 0.84 -4.63
N PRO A 86 15.61 1.27 -4.62
CA PRO A 86 16.74 0.38 -4.86
C PRO A 86 16.73 -0.80 -3.88
N ARG A 87 16.90 -2.02 -4.41
CA ARG A 87 16.96 -3.24 -3.59
C ARG A 87 18.34 -3.87 -3.70
N PRO A 88 19.01 -4.18 -2.59
CA PRO A 88 20.21 -4.98 -2.64
C PRO A 88 19.84 -6.40 -3.12
N GLY A 89 20.28 -6.78 -4.32
CA GLY A 89 20.17 -8.14 -4.85
C GLY A 89 18.90 -8.47 -5.65
N ARG A 90 18.13 -7.48 -6.12
CA ARG A 90 17.11 -7.72 -7.15
C ARG A 90 17.79 -7.68 -8.52
N GLY A 91 18.33 -8.81 -8.96
CA GLY A 91 19.08 -8.96 -10.21
C GLY A 91 18.51 -8.21 -11.43
N ASP A 92 18.94 -6.97 -11.58
CA ASP A 92 18.91 -6.11 -12.76
C ASP A 92 20.19 -6.29 -13.60
N ASP A 93 20.97 -7.34 -13.30
CA ASP A 93 21.98 -7.95 -14.14
C ASP A 93 21.33 -8.79 -15.25
N GLY A 94 20.92 -8.15 -16.35
CA GLY A 94 20.99 -8.84 -17.65
C GLY A 94 19.86 -8.76 -18.66
N LEU A 95 18.97 -7.77 -18.63
CA LEU A 95 18.26 -7.39 -19.88
C LEU A 95 19.07 -6.33 -20.64
N GLY A 96 20.32 -6.67 -20.92
CA GLY A 96 21.12 -6.02 -21.94
C GLY A 96 20.64 -6.46 -23.33
N ARG A 97 20.49 -5.50 -24.22
CA ARG A 97 20.81 -5.66 -25.65
C ARG A 97 20.17 -6.86 -26.38
N ALA A 98 18.84 -6.93 -26.42
CA ALA A 98 18.18 -7.38 -27.66
C ALA A 98 18.02 -6.16 -28.60
N ARG A 99 19.15 -5.53 -28.94
CA ARG A 99 19.25 -4.64 -30.09
C ARG A 99 19.43 -5.58 -31.27
N ASN A 100 18.32 -5.88 -31.93
CA ASN A 100 18.22 -6.73 -33.10
C ASN A 100 19.21 -6.22 -34.17
N ASP A 101 20.13 -7.10 -34.58
CA ASP A 101 20.92 -6.98 -35.81
C ASP A 101 20.01 -7.11 -37.04
#